data_AF-A0A1F3Z8H2-F1
#
_entry.id   AF-A0A1F3Z8H2-F1
#
_cell.length_a   1.000
_cell.length_b   1.000
_cell.length_c   1.000
_cell.angle_alpha   90.00
_cell.angle_beta   90.00
_cell.angle_gamma   90.00
#
_symmetry.space_group_name_H-M   'P 1'
#
loop_
_entity.id
_entity.type
_entity.pdbx_description
1 polymer ?
#
loop_
_entity_poly.entity_id
_entity_poly.type
_entity_poly.pdbx_seq_one_letter_code
_entity_poly.pdbx_strand_id
1 'polypeptide(L)'
;MVYTQAQIKDEASGKMVKEKKVHRLMHCADYTQGVIFGATYAENGRFISSVAYDEPQAQMSAVPSGTLAAEELRLVCLLAR
;
A
#
# COMPACT_ATOMS: atom_id res chain seq x y z
N MET A 1 -0.97 19.26 0.89
CA MET A 1 -0.34 18.23 0.03
C MET A 1 -1.28 17.96 -1.12
N VAL A 2 -0.86 18.22 -2.36
CA VAL A 2 -1.68 17.98 -3.55
C VAL A 2 -1.54 16.50 -3.92
N TYR A 3 -2.63 15.74 -3.85
CA TYR A 3 -2.67 14.35 -4.28
C TYR A 3 -2.61 14.30 -5.80
N THR A 4 -1.45 13.98 -6.37
CA THR A 4 -1.30 13.74 -7.80
C THR A 4 -1.89 12.37 -8.13
N GLN A 5 -3.01 12.37 -8.86
CA GLN A 5 -3.63 11.15 -9.37
C GLN A 5 -2.61 10.38 -10.23
N ALA A 6 -2.31 9.14 -9.86
CA ALA A 6 -1.50 8.27 -10.69
C ALA A 6 -2.32 7.84 -11.92
N GLN A 7 -2.11 8.47 -13.07
CA GLN A 7 -2.77 8.12 -14.34
C GLN A 7 -2.06 6.94 -15.02
N ILE A 8 -1.83 5.86 -14.27
CA ILE A 8 -1.11 4.69 -14.80
C ILE A 8 -2.12 3.78 -15.49
N LYS A 9 -1.89 3.48 -16.77
CA LYS A 9 -2.68 2.51 -17.52
C LYS A 9 -2.19 1.10 -17.17
N ASP A 10 -3.10 0.23 -16.79
CA ASP A 10 -2.80 -1.19 -16.63
C ASP A 10 -2.70 -1.84 -18.03
N GLU A 11 -1.53 -2.33 -18.39
CA GLU A 11 -1.27 -2.87 -19.74
C GLU A 11 -2.02 -4.18 -19.99
N ALA A 12 -2.28 -4.98 -18.95
CA ALA A 12 -2.97 -6.26 -19.08
C ALA A 12 -4.48 -6.10 -19.35
N SER A 13 -5.13 -5.11 -18.74
CA SER A 13 -6.58 -4.86 -18.89
C SER A 13 -6.92 -3.69 -19.82
N GLY A 14 -5.93 -2.87 -20.18
CA GLY A 14 -6.10 -1.65 -20.97
C GLY A 14 -6.84 -0.52 -20.24
N LYS A 15 -7.11 -0.66 -18.94
CA LYS A 15 -7.87 0.29 -18.13
C LYS A 15 -6.97 1.30 -17.40
N MET A 16 -7.47 2.50 -17.18
CA MET A 16 -6.81 3.50 -16.34
C MET A 16 -6.96 3.11 -14.86
N VAL A 17 -5.85 3.01 -14.14
CA VAL A 17 -5.84 2.82 -12.68
C VAL A 17 -6.06 4.19 -12.05
N LYS A 18 -7.12 4.33 -11.24
CA LYS A 18 -7.39 5.56 -10.48
C LYS A 18 -7.01 5.41 -9.02
N GLU A 19 -7.23 4.23 -8.47
CA GLU A 19 -7.08 3.97 -7.05
C GLU A 19 -6.33 2.66 -6.83
N LYS A 20 -5.40 2.70 -5.88
CA LYS A 20 -4.69 1.53 -5.36
C LYS A 20 -4.94 1.45 -3.86
N LYS A 21 -5.52 0.35 -3.40
CA LYS A 21 -5.67 0.04 -1.98
C LYS A 21 -4.61 -0.98 -1.60
N VAL A 22 -3.93 -0.75 -0.48
CA VAL A 22 -2.87 -1.64 0.00
C VAL A 22 -3.09 -1.88 1.47
N HIS A 23 -3.11 -3.15 1.87
CA HIS A 23 -3.04 -3.52 3.28
C HIS A 23 -1.63 -3.96 3.60
N ARG A 24 -1.12 -3.43 4.71
CA ARG A 24 0.25 -3.66 5.17
C ARG A 24 0.24 -4.12 6.60
N LEU A 25 1.12 -5.05 6.91
CA LEU A 25 1.51 -5.37 8.27
C LEU A 25 2.65 -4.43 8.66
N MET A 26 2.58 -3.87 9.85
CA MET A 26 3.57 -2.93 10.39
C MET A 26 4.14 -3.48 11.70
N HIS A 27 5.46 -3.57 11.80
CA HIS A 27 6.15 -4.02 13.01
C HIS A 27 6.82 -2.84 13.70
N CYS A 28 6.22 -2.38 14.79
CA CYS A 28 6.61 -1.15 15.47
C CYS A 28 7.97 -1.21 16.17
N ALA A 29 8.39 -2.39 16.65
CA ALA A 29 9.68 -2.53 17.32
C ALA A 29 10.85 -2.41 16.33
N ASP A 30 10.71 -2.98 15.14
CA ASP A 30 11.78 -3.04 14.12
C ASP A 30 11.66 -1.96 13.05
N TYR A 31 10.59 -1.16 13.08
CA TYR A 31 10.28 -0.16 12.07
C TYR A 31 10.21 -0.74 10.64
N THR A 32 9.60 -1.92 10.51
CA THR A 32 9.45 -2.62 9.23
C THR A 32 7.98 -2.67 8.80
N GLN A 33 7.77 -2.78 7.48
CA GLN A 33 6.45 -3.01 6.88
C GLN A 33 6.50 -4.11 5.82
N GLY A 34 5.39 -4.83 5.67
CA GLY A 34 5.20 -5.83 4.61
C GLY A 34 3.81 -5.66 3.99
N VAL A 35 3.69 -5.83 2.68
CA VAL A 35 2.40 -5.80 1.98
C VAL A 35 1.77 -7.18 2.03
N ILE A 36 0.54 -7.28 2.53
CA ILE A 36 -0.23 -8.53 2.59
C ILE A 36 -1.35 -8.56 1.55
N PHE A 37 -1.80 -7.39 1.09
CA PHE A 37 -2.82 -7.30 0.06
C PHE A 37 -2.68 -6.01 -0.74
N GLY A 38 -2.97 -6.07 -2.04
CA GLY A 38 -3.08 -4.91 -2.90
C GLY A 38 -4.21 -5.09 -3.90
N ALA A 39 -5.01 -4.05 -4.14
CA ALA A 39 -6.04 -4.02 -5.17
C ALA A 39 -5.99 -2.72 -5.96
N THR A 40 -6.29 -2.80 -7.25
CA THR A 40 -6.39 -1.66 -8.15
C THR A 40 -7.80 -1.52 -8.72
N TYR A 41 -8.25 -0.28 -8.83
CA TYR A 41 -9.58 0.06 -9.31
C TYR A 41 -9.52 1.13 -10.40
N ALA A 42 -10.43 1.00 -11.35
CA ALA A 42 -10.64 1.94 -12.45
C ALA A 42 -11.43 3.17 -12.00
N GLU A 43 -11.57 4.15 -12.89
CA GLU A 43 -12.17 5.45 -12.55
C GLU A 43 -13.61 5.38 -12.03
N ASN A 44 -14.36 4.38 -12.49
CA ASN A 44 -15.74 4.10 -12.08
C ASN A 44 -15.84 3.14 -10.88
N GLY A 45 -14.74 2.94 -10.15
CA GLY A 45 -14.68 2.01 -9.02
C GLY A 45 -14.69 0.54 -9.43
N ARG A 46 -14.63 0.20 -10.73
CA ARG A 46 -14.53 -1.19 -11.17
C ARG A 46 -13.18 -1.77 -10.78
N PHE A 47 -13.23 -2.96 -10.20
CA PHE A 47 -12.05 -3.78 -9.94
C PHE A 47 -11.25 -4.04 -11.23
N ILE A 48 -9.92 -3.90 -11.13
CA ILE A 48 -8.98 -4.26 -12.20
C ILE A 48 -8.26 -5.56 -11.81
N SER A 49 -7.51 -5.53 -10.71
CA SER A 49 -6.72 -6.67 -10.23
C SER A 49 -6.47 -6.59 -8.73
N SER A 50 -6.15 -7.73 -8.11
CA SER A 50 -5.63 -7.80 -6.75
C SER A 50 -4.55 -8.85 -6.62
N VAL A 51 -3.72 -8.67 -5.61
CA VAL A 51 -2.74 -9.63 -5.13
C VAL A 51 -2.91 -9.79 -3.62
N ALA A 52 -2.81 -11.02 -3.14
CA ALA A 52 -2.81 -11.34 -1.73
C ALA A 52 -1.56 -12.17 -1.44
N TYR A 53 -0.92 -11.89 -0.31
CA TYR A 53 0.22 -12.62 0.21
C TYR A 53 -0.17 -13.13 1.59
N ASP A 54 0.09 -14.41 1.87
CA ASP A 54 -0.07 -14.92 3.22
C ASP A 54 0.90 -14.18 4.16
N GLU A 55 0.48 -13.90 5.40
CA GLU A 55 1.31 -13.15 6.36
C GLU A 55 2.74 -13.69 6.55
N PRO A 56 2.99 -15.01 6.58
CA PRO A 56 4.36 -15.55 6.66
C PRO A 56 5.20 -15.27 5.42
N GLN A 57 4.56 -15.00 4.28
CA GLN A 57 5.21 -14.70 3.00
C GLN A 57 5.39 -13.20 2.78
N ALA A 58 4.80 -12.35 3.64
CA ALA A 58 4.98 -10.91 3.55
C ALA A 58 6.44 -10.56 3.83
N GLN A 59 7.17 -10.22 2.77
CA GLN A 59 8.55 -9.77 2.91
C GLN A 59 8.57 -8.43 3.63
N MET A 60 8.97 -8.46 4.90
CA MET A 60 9.12 -7.25 5.71
C MET A 60 10.35 -6.48 5.21
N SER A 61 10.19 -5.17 5.06
CA SER A 61 11.24 -4.25 4.64
C SER A 61 11.29 -3.05 5.57
N ALA A 62 12.49 -2.51 5.80
CA ALA A 62 12.65 -1.31 6.60
C ALA A 62 11.91 -0.14 5.94
N VAL A 63 11.19 0.65 6.75
CA VAL A 63 10.51 1.85 6.25
C VAL A 63 11.52 2.99 6.16
N PRO A 64 11.81 3.55 4.97
CA PRO A 64 12.79 4.62 4.86
C PRO A 64 12.30 5.89 5.57
N SER A 65 13.19 6.51 6.35
CA SER A 65 12.92 7.77 7.04
C SER A 65 12.57 8.90 6.07
N GLY A 66 11.70 9.82 6.49
CA GLY A 66 11.28 10.98 5.68
C GLY A 66 10.28 10.65 4.57
N THR A 67 9.81 9.40 4.48
CA THR A 67 8.72 9.01 3.59
C THR A 67 7.37 9.15 4.28
N LEU A 68 6.29 9.25 3.50
CA LEU A 68 4.93 9.21 4.04
C LEU A 68 4.67 7.93 4.86
N ALA A 69 5.20 6.79 4.40
CA ALA A 69 5.07 5.53 5.11
C ALA A 69 5.73 5.55 6.50
N ALA A 70 6.82 6.32 6.68
CA ALA A 70 7.46 6.48 7.99
C ALA A 70 6.56 7.27 8.97
N GLU A 71 5.89 8.32 8.50
CA GLU A 71 4.94 9.08 9.32
C GLU A 71 3.67 8.25 9.64
N GLU A 72 3.15 7.50 8.66
CA GLU A 72 2.04 6.56 8.87
C GLU A 72 2.40 5.51 9.94
N LEU A 73 3.57 4.90 9.82
CA LEU A 73 4.05 3.91 10.78
C LEU A 73 4.20 4.53 12.18
N ARG A 74 4.79 5.73 12.29
CA ARG A 74 4.92 6.45 13.56
C ARG A 74 3.57 6.69 14.21
N LEU A 75 2.57 7.13 13.44
CA LEU A 75 1.21 7.35 13.94
C LEU A 75 0.56 6.06 14.42
N VAL A 76 0.63 4.99 13.63
CA VAL A 76 0.06 3.67 13.99
C VAL A 76 0.71 3.14 15.27
N CYS A 77 2.04 3.21 15.37
CA CYS A 77 2.77 2.71 16.52
C CYS A 77 2.57 3.53 17.81
N LEU A 78 2.17 4.80 17.69
CA LEU A 78 1.75 5.60 18.84
C LEU A 78 0.35 5.21 19.33
N LEU A 79 -0.55 4.83 18.42
CA LEU A 79 -1.92 4.44 18.73
C LEU A 79 -2.07 2.98 19.19
N ALA A 80 -1.11 2.12 18.84
CA ALA A 80 -1.09 0.70 19.22
C ALA A 80 -0.55 0.44 20.65
N ARG A 81 -0.22 1.51 21.39
CA ARG A 81 0.19 1.46 22.81
C ARG A 81 -0.99 1.80 23.71
#